data_AF-A0A661MZA4-F1
#
_entry.id   AF-A0A661MZA4-F1
#
_cell.length_a   1.000
_cell.length_b   1.000
_cell.length_c   1.000
_cell.angle_alpha   90.00
_cell.angle_beta   90.00
_cell.angle_gamma   90.00
#
_symmetry.space_group_name_H-M   'P 1'
#
loop_
_entity.id
_entity.type
_entity.pdbx_description
1 polymer ?
#
loop_
_entity_poly.entity_id
_entity_poly.type
_entity_poly.pdbx_seq_one_letter_code
_entity_poly.pdbx_strand_id
1 'polypeptide(L)'
;ARAVIVGRSNIVGKPMAQLLLAQHATVTLCHSRTRDLPAVCRDADLLVVAVGQAQMVKGDWIKPGAVVIDVGTNRLEGRKLVGDVDTEAAKEHAGWITPVPGGVGPMTITCLLENTLIAARRRLADLD
;
A
#
# COMPACT_ATOMS: atom_id res chain seq x y z
N ALA A 1 7.93 -12.81 -5.29
CA ALA A 1 7.68 -11.48 -5.87
C ALA A 1 8.56 -10.45 -5.16
N ARG A 2 9.04 -9.45 -5.90
CA ARG A 2 9.77 -8.30 -5.36
C ARG A 2 8.76 -7.21 -4.98
N ALA A 3 8.67 -6.91 -3.69
CA ALA A 3 7.77 -5.91 -3.15
C ALA A 3 8.55 -4.64 -2.78
N VAL A 4 8.07 -3.50 -3.27
CA VAL A 4 8.60 -2.18 -2.93
C VAL A 4 7.52 -1.43 -2.16
N ILE A 5 7.89 -0.89 -1.01
CA ILE A 5 6.98 -0.10 -0.16
C ILE A 5 7.51 1.33 -0.14
N VAL A 6 6.72 2.29 -0.60
CA VAL A 6 7.05 3.71 -0.53
C VAL A 6 6.37 4.33 0.68
N GLY A 7 7.16 4.61 1.72
CA GLY A 7 6.67 5.08 3.01
C GLY A 7 7.09 4.14 4.14
N ARG A 8 7.70 4.70 5.20
CA ARG A 8 8.26 3.94 6.35
C ARG A 8 7.61 4.28 7.68
N SER A 9 6.34 4.65 7.65
CA SER A 9 5.58 4.98 8.86
C SER A 9 5.43 3.76 9.77
N ASN A 10 5.20 4.02 11.06
CA ASN A 10 4.93 2.94 12.02
C ASN A 10 3.57 2.28 11.79
N ILE A 11 2.62 2.97 11.16
CA ILE A 11 1.25 2.51 10.98
C ILE A 11 1.02 1.74 9.67
N VAL A 12 1.88 1.90 8.67
CA VAL A 12 1.76 1.21 7.38
C VAL A 12 3.08 0.58 6.96
N GLY A 13 4.08 1.40 6.66
CA GLY A 13 5.28 0.92 5.95
C GLY A 13 6.08 -0.16 6.67
N LYS A 14 6.42 0.08 7.94
CA LYS A 14 7.19 -0.89 8.74
C LYS A 14 6.43 -2.20 9.00
N PRO A 15 5.16 -2.19 9.47
CA PRO A 15 4.43 -3.44 9.65
C PRO A 15 4.17 -4.16 8.32
N MET A 16 3.89 -3.43 7.23
CA MET A 16 3.71 -4.03 5.90
C MET A 16 4.95 -4.79 5.43
N ALA A 17 6.15 -4.24 5.68
CA ALA A 17 7.40 -4.93 5.37
C ALA A 17 7.50 -6.28 6.08
N GLN A 18 7.14 -6.34 7.37
CA GLN A 18 7.16 -7.59 8.14
C GLN A 18 6.12 -8.59 7.65
N LEU A 19 4.90 -8.13 7.34
CA LEU A 19 3.83 -8.99 6.80
C LEU A 19 4.22 -9.59 5.44
N LEU A 20 4.81 -8.80 4.55
CA LEU A 20 5.26 -9.27 3.25
C LEU A 20 6.46 -10.23 3.34
N LEU A 21 7.39 -9.99 4.28
CA LEU A 21 8.46 -10.95 4.59
C LEU A 21 7.90 -12.27 5.11
N ALA A 22 6.89 -12.24 5.97
CA ALA A 22 6.20 -13.43 6.46
C ALA A 22 5.51 -14.22 5.33
N GLN A 23 5.19 -13.56 4.20
CA GLN A 23 4.69 -14.18 2.98
C GLN A 23 5.80 -14.41 1.92
N HIS A 24 7.06 -14.49 2.35
CA HIS A 24 8.23 -14.80 1.52
C HIS A 24 8.54 -13.80 0.39
N ALA A 25 8.05 -12.56 0.47
CA ALA A 25 8.41 -11.53 -0.50
C ALA A 25 9.85 -11.03 -0.29
N THR A 26 10.53 -10.65 -1.38
CA THR A 26 11.76 -9.83 -1.28
C THR A 26 11.34 -8.37 -1.11
N VAL A 27 11.61 -7.77 0.05
CA VAL A 27 11.06 -6.46 0.42
C VAL A 27 12.12 -5.36 0.34
N THR A 28 11.78 -4.26 -0.34
CA THR A 28 12.54 -2.99 -0.30
C THR A 28 11.67 -1.90 0.31
N LEU A 29 12.14 -1.27 1.40
CA LEU A 29 11.42 -0.19 2.08
C LEU A 29 12.03 1.17 1.71
N CYS A 30 11.27 1.97 0.97
CA CYS A 30 11.65 3.29 0.47
C CYS A 30 11.07 4.45 1.31
N HIS A 31 11.66 5.63 1.18
CA HIS A 31 11.24 6.85 1.86
C HIS A 31 11.80 8.11 1.18
N SER A 32 11.52 9.29 1.73
CA SER A 32 11.96 10.60 1.21
C SER A 32 13.48 10.82 1.07
N ARG A 33 14.31 9.86 1.48
CA ARG A 33 15.77 9.90 1.31
C ARG A 33 16.32 8.75 0.46
N THR A 34 15.42 7.92 -0.11
CA THR A 34 15.80 6.91 -1.10
C THR A 34 16.31 7.63 -2.33
N ARG A 35 17.53 7.29 -2.76
CA ARG A 35 18.10 7.82 -4.00
C ARG A 35 17.40 7.16 -5.18
N ASP A 36 17.03 7.96 -6.17
CA ASP A 36 16.33 7.51 -7.37
C ASP A 36 15.12 6.61 -7.05
N LEU A 37 14.21 7.16 -6.24
CA LEU A 37 12.96 6.49 -5.90
C LEU A 37 12.18 5.97 -7.14
N PRO A 38 12.08 6.71 -8.27
CA PRO A 38 11.46 6.20 -9.48
C PRO A 38 12.08 4.89 -9.97
N ALA A 39 13.41 4.80 -10.04
CA ALA A 39 14.07 3.59 -10.49
C ALA A 39 13.78 2.39 -9.58
N VAL A 40 13.81 2.58 -8.25
CA VAL A 40 13.49 1.50 -7.31
C VAL A 40 12.04 1.02 -7.46
N CYS A 41 11.10 1.93 -7.71
CA CYS A 41 9.70 1.56 -7.96
C CYS A 41 9.52 0.72 -9.24
N ARG A 42 10.33 0.95 -10.29
CA ARG A 42 10.27 0.18 -11.54
C ARG A 42 10.73 -1.28 -11.40
N ASP A 43 11.37 -1.63 -10.29
CA ASP A 43 11.73 -3.02 -10.01
C ASP A 43 10.58 -3.82 -9.36
N ALA A 44 9.51 -3.15 -8.95
CA ALA A 44 8.47 -3.74 -8.11
C ALA A 44 7.51 -4.64 -8.91
N ASP A 45 7.37 -5.90 -8.52
CA ASP A 45 6.21 -6.72 -8.93
C ASP A 45 4.96 -6.32 -8.14
N LEU A 46 5.16 -5.92 -6.87
CA LEU A 46 4.16 -5.36 -5.97
C LEU A 46 4.65 -4.01 -5.46
N LEU A 47 3.93 -2.94 -5.77
CA LEU A 47 4.22 -1.58 -5.30
C LEU A 47 3.17 -1.14 -4.28
N VAL A 48 3.58 -0.95 -3.03
CA VAL A 48 2.71 -0.40 -1.97
C VAL A 48 3.09 1.06 -1.73
N VAL A 49 2.15 1.99 -1.89
CA VAL A 49 2.39 3.43 -1.77
C VAL A 49 1.61 4.00 -0.59
N ALA A 50 2.32 4.58 0.38
CA ALA A 50 1.76 5.10 1.63
C ALA A 50 2.54 6.33 2.10
N VAL A 51 2.58 7.37 1.27
CA VAL A 51 3.33 8.61 1.50
C VAL A 51 2.45 9.77 1.96
N GLY A 52 1.14 9.75 1.69
CA GLY A 52 0.22 10.84 2.03
C GLY A 52 0.49 12.11 1.22
N GLN A 53 0.80 11.94 -0.07
CA GLN A 53 1.03 13.03 -1.00
C GLN A 53 0.34 12.71 -2.32
N ALA A 54 -0.68 13.52 -2.65
CA ALA A 54 -1.54 13.32 -3.81
C ALA A 54 -0.73 13.12 -5.10
N GLN A 55 -0.97 12.01 -5.79
CA GLN A 55 -0.45 11.71 -7.14
C GLN A 55 1.08 11.88 -7.27
N MET A 56 1.83 11.64 -6.19
CA MET A 56 3.29 11.72 -6.19
C MET A 56 3.90 10.66 -7.13
N VAL A 57 3.41 9.42 -7.05
CA VAL A 57 3.92 8.31 -7.87
C VAL A 57 3.30 8.38 -9.25
N LYS A 58 4.15 8.44 -10.29
CA LYS A 58 3.73 8.57 -11.69
C LYS A 58 3.70 7.23 -12.39
N GLY A 59 2.97 7.16 -13.51
CA GLY A 59 2.78 5.93 -14.28
C GLY A 59 4.11 5.29 -14.71
N ASP A 60 5.06 6.10 -15.16
CA ASP A 60 6.38 5.66 -15.61
C ASP A 60 7.28 5.12 -14.47
N TRP A 61 6.88 5.26 -13.20
CA TRP A 61 7.58 4.65 -12.06
C TRP A 61 7.16 3.19 -11.84
N ILE A 62 6.11 2.73 -12.52
CA ILE A 62 5.50 1.44 -12.30
C ILE A 62 6.01 0.45 -13.35
N LYS A 63 6.47 -0.70 -12.89
CA LYS A 63 6.84 -1.81 -13.76
C LYS A 63 5.62 -2.29 -14.57
N PRO A 64 5.72 -2.48 -15.89
CA PRO A 64 4.64 -3.07 -16.68
C PRO A 64 4.16 -4.41 -16.09
N GLY A 65 2.86 -4.53 -15.88
CA GLY A 65 2.22 -5.71 -15.28
C GLY A 65 2.24 -5.76 -13.74
N ALA A 66 2.81 -4.76 -13.05
CA ALA A 66 2.86 -4.76 -11.58
C ALA A 66 1.48 -4.61 -10.92
N VAL A 67 1.39 -5.12 -9.70
CA VAL A 67 0.27 -4.87 -8.79
C VAL A 67 0.58 -3.63 -7.96
N VAL A 68 -0.34 -2.66 -7.94
CA VAL A 68 -0.19 -1.41 -7.20
C VAL A 68 -1.24 -1.33 -6.10
N ILE A 69 -0.78 -1.16 -4.85
CA ILE A 69 -1.62 -0.92 -3.68
C ILE A 69 -1.40 0.53 -3.24
N ASP A 70 -2.37 1.39 -3.55
CA ASP A 70 -2.41 2.78 -3.15
C ASP A 70 -3.14 2.91 -1.81
N VAL A 71 -2.36 3.12 -0.74
CA VAL A 71 -2.84 3.33 0.62
C VAL A 71 -3.17 4.80 0.87
N GLY A 72 -2.63 5.69 0.04
CA GLY A 72 -2.82 7.13 0.15
C GLY A 72 -4.28 7.53 0.10
N THR A 73 -4.67 8.49 0.93
CA THR A 73 -5.98 9.14 0.81
C THR A 73 -5.77 10.63 1.00
N ASN A 74 -5.76 11.34 -0.11
CA ASN A 74 -5.52 12.77 -0.18
C ASN A 74 -6.80 13.48 -0.64
N ARG A 75 -7.02 14.68 -0.10
CA ARG A 75 -8.15 15.53 -0.49
C ARG A 75 -7.65 16.65 -1.38
N LEU A 76 -8.14 16.69 -2.61
CA LEU A 76 -7.93 17.84 -3.50
C LEU A 76 -8.99 18.90 -3.20
N GLU A 77 -8.85 20.07 -3.83
CA GLU A 77 -9.80 21.17 -3.71
C GLU A 77 -11.26 20.67 -3.81
N GLY A 78 -12.08 21.03 -2.81
CA GLY A 78 -13.43 20.51 -2.64
C GLY A 78 -13.50 19.15 -1.93
N ARG A 79 -14.28 18.21 -2.50
CA ARG A 79 -14.58 16.88 -1.89
C ARG A 79 -13.94 15.69 -2.61
N LYS A 80 -13.13 15.92 -3.65
CA LYS A 80 -12.51 14.84 -4.42
C LYS A 80 -11.39 14.18 -3.62
N LEU A 81 -11.49 12.86 -3.46
CA LEU A 81 -10.44 12.03 -2.87
C LEU A 81 -9.60 11.40 -3.98
N VAL A 82 -8.29 11.41 -3.81
CA VAL A 82 -7.31 10.78 -4.71
C VAL A 82 -6.25 10.06 -3.88
N GLY A 83 -5.59 9.08 -4.50
CA GLY A 83 -4.50 8.35 -3.87
C GLY A 83 -3.16 9.05 -3.95
N ASP A 84 -2.11 8.35 -3.52
CA ASP A 84 -0.72 8.79 -3.67
C ASP A 84 -0.19 8.52 -5.09
N VAL A 85 -0.88 7.68 -5.86
CA VAL A 85 -0.54 7.31 -7.23
C VAL A 85 -1.41 8.09 -8.21
N ASP A 86 -0.81 8.54 -9.30
CA ASP A 86 -1.54 9.05 -10.47
C ASP A 86 -2.24 7.88 -11.19
N THR A 87 -3.45 7.55 -10.75
CA THR A 87 -4.16 6.32 -11.14
C THR A 87 -4.39 6.20 -12.65
N GLU A 88 -4.66 7.30 -13.35
CA GLU A 88 -4.93 7.24 -14.79
C GLU A 88 -3.66 6.87 -15.56
N ALA A 89 -2.54 7.53 -15.28
CA ALA A 89 -1.25 7.17 -15.88
C ALA A 89 -0.77 5.78 -15.43
N ALA A 90 -1.07 5.39 -14.18
CA ALA A 90 -0.69 4.09 -13.65
C ALA A 90 -1.38 2.92 -14.35
N LYS A 91 -2.64 3.06 -14.77
CA LYS A 91 -3.39 2.01 -15.49
C LYS A 91 -2.77 1.62 -16.83
N GLU A 92 -1.99 2.51 -17.45
CA GLU A 92 -1.28 2.22 -18.69
C GLU A 92 -0.14 1.20 -18.49
N HIS A 93 0.35 1.05 -17.25
CA HIS A 93 1.50 0.21 -16.92
C HIS A 93 1.12 -0.93 -15.97
N ALA A 94 0.35 -0.65 -14.93
CA ALA A 94 -0.02 -1.62 -13.90
C ALA A 94 -0.89 -2.73 -14.46
N GLY A 95 -0.59 -3.98 -14.09
CA GLY A 95 -1.49 -5.11 -14.34
C GLY A 95 -2.73 -5.05 -13.46
N TRP A 96 -2.63 -4.42 -12.29
CA TRP A 96 -3.74 -4.17 -11.38
C TRP A 96 -3.43 -3.01 -10.43
N ILE A 97 -4.43 -2.20 -10.07
CA ILE A 97 -4.28 -1.09 -9.13
C ILE A 97 -5.52 -0.94 -8.24
N THR A 98 -5.34 -0.68 -6.94
CA THR A 98 -6.44 -0.35 -6.04
C THR A 98 -7.08 1.00 -6.40
N PRO A 99 -8.42 1.13 -6.42
CA PRO A 99 -9.05 2.44 -6.58
C PRO A 99 -8.93 3.28 -5.29
N VAL A 100 -8.87 4.60 -5.45
CA VAL A 100 -9.03 5.56 -4.35
C VAL A 100 -10.11 6.57 -4.72
N PRO A 101 -11.23 6.65 -3.98
CA PRO A 101 -11.61 5.83 -2.82
C PRO A 101 -12.06 4.40 -3.21
N GLY A 102 -12.24 3.54 -2.20
CA GLY A 102 -12.85 2.20 -2.37
C GLY A 102 -11.88 1.02 -2.37
N GLY A 103 -10.57 1.26 -2.33
CA GLY A 103 -9.54 0.23 -2.21
C GLY A 103 -9.19 -0.10 -0.77
N VAL A 104 -8.06 0.44 -0.27
CA VAL A 104 -7.48 0.07 1.04
C VAL A 104 -8.31 0.58 2.22
N GLY A 105 -8.98 1.73 2.08
CA GLY A 105 -9.75 2.37 3.17
C GLY A 105 -10.76 1.43 3.85
N PRO A 106 -11.72 0.85 3.11
CA PRO A 106 -12.69 -0.09 3.65
C PRO A 106 -12.07 -1.32 4.35
N MET A 107 -10.92 -1.80 3.86
CA MET A 107 -10.25 -2.96 4.45
C MET A 107 -9.74 -2.69 5.86
N THR A 108 -9.34 -1.44 6.16
CA THR A 108 -8.91 -1.06 7.53
C THR A 108 -10.01 -1.35 8.56
N ILE A 109 -11.26 -1.03 8.22
CA ILE A 109 -12.41 -1.24 9.11
C ILE A 109 -12.68 -2.74 9.24
N THR A 110 -12.69 -3.46 8.12
CA THR A 110 -12.90 -4.91 8.11
C THR A 110 -11.87 -5.64 8.98
N CYS A 111 -10.58 -5.33 8.81
CA CYS A 111 -9.50 -5.94 9.58
C CYS A 111 -9.58 -5.60 11.07
N LEU A 112 -10.05 -4.40 11.45
CA LEU A 112 -10.29 -4.08 12.87
C LEU A 112 -11.36 -4.99 13.46
N LEU A 113 -12.47 -5.19 12.76
CA LEU A 113 -13.56 -6.06 13.20
C LEU A 113 -13.12 -7.52 13.26
N GLU A 114 -12.36 -7.98 12.26
CA GLU A 114 -11.78 -9.32 12.23
C GLU A 114 -10.83 -9.56 13.41
N ASN A 115 -9.92 -8.62 13.69
CA ASN A 115 -9.01 -8.71 14.83
C ASN A 115 -9.78 -8.72 16.16
N THR A 116 -10.86 -7.94 16.26
CA THR A 116 -11.74 -7.93 17.45
C THR A 116 -12.39 -9.29 17.66
N LEU A 117 -12.90 -9.90 16.59
CA LEU A 117 -13.52 -11.23 16.63
C LEU A 117 -12.49 -12.32 17.01
N ILE A 118 -11.30 -12.28 16.43
CA ILE A 118 -10.20 -13.21 16.77
C ILE A 118 -9.84 -13.10 18.25
N ALA A 119 -9.70 -11.87 18.77
CA ALA A 119 -9.39 -11.65 20.17
C ALA A 119 -10.49 -12.17 21.11
N ALA A 120 -11.76 -11.94 20.77
CA ALA A 120 -12.89 -12.46 21.55
C ALA A 120 -12.90 -14.00 21.60
N ARG A 121 -12.66 -14.66 20.46
CA ARG A 121 -12.60 -16.14 20.39
C ARG A 121 -11.45 -16.70 21.22
N ARG A 122 -10.26 -16.11 21.14
CA ARG A 122 -9.11 -16.54 21.96
C ARG A 122 -9.40 -16.41 23.44
N ARG A 123 -9.96 -15.27 23.86
CA ARG A 123 -10.33 -15.04 25.26
C ARG A 123 -11.33 -16.06 25.78
N LEU A 124 -12.31 -16.46 24.98
CA LEU A 124 -13.28 -17.49 25.37
C LEU A 124 -12.62 -18.87 25.51
N ALA A 125 -11.73 -19.23 24.57
CA ALA A 125 -11.00 -20.49 24.62
C ALA A 125 -10.05 -20.61 25.81
N ASP A 126 -9.52 -19.49 26.32
CA ASP A 126 -8.66 -19.47 27.51
C ASP A 126 -9.43 -19.59 28.84
N LEU A 127 -10.77 -19.53 28.81
CA LEU A 127 -11.63 -19.65 29.99
C LEU A 127 -12.18 -21.08 30.20
N ASP A 128 -12.08 -21.93 29.18
CA ASP A 128 -12.43 -23.36 29.20
C ASP A 128 -11.21 -24.23 29.54
#